data_AF-A0A835I9X3-F1
#
_entry.id   AF-A0A835I9X3-F1
#
_cell.length_a   1.000
_cell.length_b   1.000
_cell.length_c   1.000
_cell.angle_alpha   90.00
_cell.angle_beta   90.00
_cell.angle_gamma   90.00
#
_symmetry.space_group_name_H-M   'P 1'
#
loop_
_entity.id
_entity.type
_entity.pdbx_description
1 polymer ?
#
loop_
_entity_poly.entity_id
_entity_poly.type
_entity_poly.pdbx_seq_one_letter_code
_entity_poly.pdbx_strand_id
1 'polypeptide(L)'
;MWRPYFQHYHLIIVQDGDPSKVIKVPEGFDYELYNRNDINKILGPKASCISFKDSACRCFGYMVSKKKYIYTIDDDCFVAKDPSGKDINALEQHIKNLLCPSTPTFFLSNKKKLRCDLILFLNEKWDTSL
;
A
#
# COMPACT_ATOMS: atom_id res chain seq x y z
N MET A 1 -11.05 -8.38 8.42
CA MET A 1 -9.73 -9.02 8.18
C MET A 1 -9.20 -8.78 6.76
N TRP A 2 -8.01 -8.17 6.64
CA TRP A 2 -7.40 -7.77 5.35
C TRP A 2 -6.72 -8.88 4.54
N ARG A 3 -6.32 -9.98 5.19
CA ARG A 3 -5.50 -11.05 4.59
C ARG A 3 -6.01 -11.57 3.23
N PRO A 4 -7.31 -11.88 3.05
CA PRO A 4 -7.82 -12.38 1.77
C PRO A 4 -7.58 -11.44 0.59
N TYR A 5 -7.49 -10.13 0.86
CA TYR A 5 -7.34 -9.10 -0.16
C TYR A 5 -5.87 -8.79 -0.48
N PHE A 6 -4.97 -8.94 0.49
CA PHE A 6 -3.57 -8.50 0.35
C PHE A 6 -2.58 -9.63 0.05
N GLN A 7 -2.88 -10.87 0.42
CA GLN A 7 -1.94 -12.00 0.32
C GLN A 7 -1.40 -12.30 -1.08
N HIS A 8 -2.05 -11.79 -2.13
CA HIS A 8 -1.65 -11.99 -3.53
C HIS A 8 -0.74 -10.88 -4.06
N TYR A 9 -0.43 -9.87 -3.25
CA TYR A 9 0.31 -8.68 -3.63
C TYR A 9 1.57 -8.54 -2.78
N HIS A 10 2.57 -7.89 -3.36
CA HIS A 10 3.77 -7.49 -2.62
C HIS A 10 3.46 -6.20 -1.85
N LEU A 11 3.83 -6.16 -0.58
CA LEU A 11 3.56 -5.05 0.32
C LEU A 11 4.82 -4.21 0.52
N ILE A 12 4.71 -2.91 0.31
CA ILE A 12 5.71 -1.94 0.74
C ILE A 12 5.14 -1.23 1.95
N ILE A 13 5.70 -1.50 3.12
CA ILE A 13 5.24 -0.94 4.38
C ILE A 13 6.17 0.19 4.78
N VAL A 14 5.65 1.41 4.83
CA VAL A 14 6.40 2.57 5.34
C VAL A 14 5.84 2.92 6.71
N GLN A 15 6.67 2.72 7.74
CA GLN A 15 6.35 3.12 9.10
C GLN A 15 6.45 4.64 9.22
N ASP A 16 5.35 5.26 9.62
CA ASP A 16 5.33 6.64 10.09
C ASP A 16 5.30 6.70 11.60
N GLY A 17 5.85 7.76 12.16
CA GLY A 17 6.02 7.88 13.60
C GLY A 17 7.30 7.23 14.14
N ASP A 18 7.22 6.69 15.35
CA ASP A 18 8.38 6.31 16.16
C ASP A 18 9.12 5.08 15.58
N PRO A 19 10.35 5.23 15.03
CA PRO A 19 11.08 4.13 14.41
C PRO A 19 11.59 3.09 15.41
N SER A 20 11.48 3.34 16.72
CA SER A 20 11.80 2.36 17.76
C SER A 20 10.66 1.36 18.00
N LYS A 21 9.44 1.69 17.57
CA LYS A 21 8.29 0.78 17.67
C LYS A 21 8.39 -0.33 16.63
N VAL A 22 8.24 -1.57 17.08
CA VAL A 22 8.28 -2.75 16.21
C VAL A 22 6.88 -3.01 15.65
N ILE A 23 6.74 -2.89 14.33
CA ILE A 23 5.55 -3.32 13.62
C ILE A 23 5.60 -4.84 13.40
N LYS A 24 4.53 -5.53 13.78
CA LYS A 24 4.37 -6.97 13.53
C LYS A 24 3.51 -7.19 12.29
N VAL A 25 4.13 -7.77 11.26
CA VAL A 25 3.43 -8.24 10.06
C VAL A 25 3.19 -9.75 10.23
N PRO A 26 1.94 -10.23 10.21
CA PRO A 26 1.64 -11.66 10.19
C PRO A 26 2.42 -12.44 9.14
N GLU A 27 2.67 -13.71 9.45
CA GLU A 27 3.38 -14.60 8.55
C GLU A 27 2.62 -14.85 7.24
N GLY A 28 3.39 -15.00 6.16
CA GLY A 28 2.88 -15.36 4.83
C GLY A 28 2.62 -14.18 3.89
N PHE A 29 2.88 -12.94 4.29
CA PHE A 29 2.93 -11.81 3.37
C PHE A 29 4.32 -11.68 2.72
N ASP A 30 4.33 -11.35 1.43
CA ASP A 30 5.53 -10.88 0.72
C ASP A 30 5.65 -9.36 0.94
N TYR A 31 6.64 -8.90 1.70
CA TYR A 31 6.75 -7.49 2.07
C TYR A 31 8.18 -6.97 2.23
N GLU A 32 8.33 -5.65 2.02
CA GLU A 32 9.45 -4.84 2.47
C GLU A 32 8.94 -3.84 3.52
N LEU A 33 9.67 -3.67 4.63
CA LEU A 33 9.34 -2.72 5.70
C LEU A 33 10.44 -1.66 5.79
N TYR A 34 10.05 -0.39 5.80
CA TYR A 34 10.94 0.75 5.91
C TYR A 34 10.49 1.66 7.04
N ASN A 35 11.41 2.03 7.92
CA ASN A 35 11.21 3.06 8.92
C ASN A 35 12.06 4.31 8.63
N ARG A 36 12.00 5.28 9.54
CA ARG A 36 12.73 6.54 9.41
C ARG A 36 14.24 6.37 9.22
N ASN A 37 14.84 5.40 9.90
CA ASN A 37 16.28 5.14 9.82
C ASN A 37 16.65 4.59 8.44
N ASP A 38 15.81 3.72 7.87
CA ASP A 38 16.00 3.18 6.53
C ASP A 38 15.92 4.28 5.47
N ILE A 39 14.91 5.14 5.55
CA ILE A 39 14.74 6.29 4.63
C ILE A 39 15.96 7.23 4.71
N ASN A 40 16.41 7.55 5.92
CA ASN A 40 17.60 8.39 6.14
C ASN A 40 18.86 7.76 5.54
N LYS A 41 19.04 6.45 5.72
CA LYS A 41 20.18 5.71 5.18
C LYS A 41 20.16 5.66 3.65
N ILE A 42 18.98 5.46 3.04
CA ILE A 42 18.82 5.32 1.60
C ILE A 42 18.92 6.67 0.88
N LEU A 43 18.28 7.72 1.40
CA LEU A 43 18.24 9.03 0.75
C LEU A 43 19.37 9.98 1.19
N GLY A 44 20.03 9.70 2.33
CA GLY A 44 21.12 10.51 2.86
C GLY A 44 20.72 11.98 3.03
N PRO A 45 21.52 12.94 2.52
CA PRO A 45 21.20 14.37 2.61
C PRO A 45 19.86 14.77 1.97
N LYS A 46 19.31 13.95 1.07
CA LYS A 46 18.02 14.20 0.41
C LYS A 46 16.83 13.76 1.24
N ALA A 47 17.03 13.08 2.38
CA ALA A 47 15.94 12.52 3.17
C ALA A 47 14.92 13.57 3.67
N SER A 48 15.30 14.85 3.70
CA SER A 48 14.40 15.97 4.02
C SER A 48 13.30 16.20 2.98
N CYS A 49 13.41 15.65 1.76
CA CYS A 49 12.36 15.77 0.74
C CYS A 49 11.13 14.89 1.03
N ILE A 50 11.26 13.93 1.94
CA ILE A 50 10.15 13.12 2.44
C ILE A 50 9.72 13.74 3.76
N SER A 51 8.45 14.14 3.87
CA SER A 51 7.93 14.66 5.14
C SER A 51 7.56 13.51 6.08
N PHE A 52 7.79 13.73 7.38
CA PHE A 52 7.46 12.80 8.48
C PHE A 52 6.18 13.23 9.21
N LYS A 53 5.35 13.99 8.51
CA LYS A 53 4.04 14.39 8.96
C LYS A 53 3.05 13.78 8.00
N ASP A 54 2.12 13.03 8.57
CA ASP A 54 0.97 12.47 7.89
C ASP A 54 1.37 11.53 6.73
N SER A 55 0.45 11.33 5.80
CA SER A 55 0.57 10.46 4.62
C SER A 55 1.73 10.76 3.65
N ALA A 56 2.58 11.74 3.93
CA ALA A 56 3.67 12.14 3.04
C ALA A 56 4.76 11.07 2.86
N CYS A 57 4.94 10.15 3.82
CA CYS A 57 5.94 9.09 3.66
C CYS A 57 5.55 8.05 2.58
N ARG A 58 4.30 8.07 2.08
CA ARG A 58 3.89 7.34 0.85
C ARG A 58 4.77 7.68 -0.35
N CYS A 59 5.29 8.91 -0.41
CA CYS A 59 6.23 9.34 -1.44
C CYS A 59 7.48 8.45 -1.48
N PHE A 60 7.95 7.96 -0.34
CA PHE A 60 9.04 7.00 -0.30
C PHE A 60 8.64 5.65 -0.91
N GLY A 61 7.46 5.14 -0.56
CA GLY A 61 6.92 3.92 -1.14
C GLY A 61 6.81 3.99 -2.68
N TYR A 62 6.39 5.14 -3.23
CA TYR A 62 6.36 5.36 -4.68
C TYR A 62 7.74 5.31 -5.34
N MET A 63 8.79 5.76 -4.64
CA MET A 63 10.16 5.74 -5.17
C MET A 63 10.78 4.34 -5.18
N VAL A 64 10.46 3.50 -4.19
CA VAL A 64 11.08 2.17 -4.06
C VAL A 64 10.31 1.08 -4.83
N SER A 65 9.03 1.28 -5.11
CA SER A 65 8.24 0.32 -5.88
C SER A 65 8.79 0.13 -7.30
N LYS A 66 8.80 -1.13 -7.74
CA LYS A 66 9.21 -1.53 -9.10
C LYS A 66 8.02 -1.92 -9.97
N LYS A 67 6.79 -1.83 -9.46
CA LYS A 67 5.59 -2.23 -10.22
C LYS A 67 5.03 -1.06 -10.98
N LYS A 68 4.32 -1.40 -12.05
CA LYS A 68 3.64 -0.42 -12.91
C LYS A 68 2.44 0.24 -12.21
N TYR A 69 1.83 -0.47 -11.28
CA TYR A 69 0.65 -0.01 -10.55
C TYR A 69 0.92 -0.10 -9.06
N ILE A 70 0.41 0.88 -8.34
CA ILE A 70 0.55 1.00 -6.92
C ILE A 70 -0.83 1.31 -6.36
N TYR A 71 -1.24 0.56 -5.35
CA TYR A 71 -2.43 0.88 -4.56
C TYR A 71 -1.96 1.30 -3.17
N THR A 72 -2.52 2.36 -2.60
CA THR A 72 -2.08 2.87 -1.29
C THR A 72 -3.20 2.77 -0.28
N ILE A 73 -2.91 2.25 0.91
CA ILE A 73 -3.88 2.10 2.01
C ILE A 73 -3.29 2.69 3.28
N ASP A 74 -4.13 3.43 4.02
CA ASP A 74 -3.77 3.98 5.33
C ASP A 74 -3.97 2.96 6.45
N ASP A 75 -3.36 3.18 7.62
CA ASP A 75 -3.50 2.26 8.75
C ASP A 75 -4.87 2.27 9.40
N ASP A 76 -5.58 3.39 9.31
CA ASP A 76 -6.95 3.56 9.78
C ASP A 76 -8.03 3.17 8.74
N CYS A 77 -7.62 2.55 7.63
CA CYS A 77 -8.56 2.03 6.65
C CYS A 77 -9.21 0.72 7.13
N PHE A 78 -10.49 0.57 6.78
CA PHE A 78 -11.28 -0.64 7.06
C PHE A 78 -11.79 -1.28 5.75
N VAL A 79 -12.02 -2.59 5.80
CA VAL A 79 -12.69 -3.30 4.70
C VAL A 79 -14.13 -2.78 4.61
N ALA A 80 -14.46 -2.16 3.49
CA ALA A 80 -15.81 -1.65 3.24
C ALA A 80 -16.83 -2.79 3.21
N LYS A 81 -18.06 -2.52 3.62
CA LYS A 81 -19.18 -3.47 3.59
C LYS A 81 -20.28 -2.96 2.66
N ASP A 82 -20.94 -3.88 1.97
CA ASP A 82 -22.13 -3.59 1.19
C ASP A 82 -23.37 -3.43 2.09
N PRO A 83 -24.55 -3.04 1.56
CA PRO A 83 -25.77 -2.91 2.36
C PRO A 83 -26.24 -4.20 3.04
N SER A 84 -25.75 -5.37 2.63
CA SER A 84 -26.00 -6.66 3.28
C SER A 84 -24.99 -7.00 4.38
N GLY A 85 -24.01 -6.12 4.63
CA GLY A 85 -22.94 -6.30 5.60
C GLY A 85 -21.77 -7.15 5.10
N LYS A 86 -21.77 -7.54 3.83
CA LYS A 86 -20.72 -8.37 3.22
C LYS A 86 -19.54 -7.50 2.82
N ASP A 87 -18.34 -8.01 3.08
CA ASP A 87 -17.10 -7.34 2.75
C ASP A 87 -16.92 -7.12 1.24
N ILE A 88 -16.41 -5.94 0.90
CA ILE A 88 -16.16 -5.48 -0.47
C ILE A 88 -14.67 -5.53 -0.76
N ASN A 89 -14.30 -6.22 -1.85
CA ASN A 89 -12.94 -6.19 -2.39
C ASN A 89 -12.70 -4.92 -3.23
N ALA A 90 -12.45 -3.79 -2.57
CA ALA A 90 -12.23 -2.51 -3.24
C ALA A 90 -11.00 -2.52 -4.18
N LEU A 91 -9.96 -3.29 -3.82
CA LEU A 91 -8.76 -3.44 -4.63
C LEU A 91 -9.05 -4.14 -5.96
N GLU A 92 -9.78 -5.24 -5.94
CA GLU A 92 -10.19 -5.95 -7.16
C GLU A 92 -11.09 -5.09 -8.06
N GLN A 93 -12.02 -4.34 -7.47
CA GLN A 93 -12.85 -3.41 -8.24
C GLN A 93 -12.02 -2.31 -8.90
N HIS A 94 -11.03 -1.76 -8.19
CA HIS A 94 -10.13 -0.76 -8.73
C HIS A 94 -9.30 -1.33 -9.90
N ILE A 95 -8.76 -2.54 -9.76
CA ILE A 95 -8.05 -3.26 -10.81
C ILE A 95 -8.96 -3.49 -12.03
N LYS A 96 -10.21 -3.90 -11.81
CA LYS A 96 -11.20 -4.07 -12.88
C LYS A 96 -11.43 -2.77 -13.65
N ASN A 97 -11.56 -1.64 -12.95
CA ASN A 97 -11.75 -0.33 -13.58
C ASN A 97 -10.52 0.09 -14.41
N LEU A 98 -9.31 -0.23 -13.96
CA LEU A 98 -8.07 0.00 -14.72
C LEU A 98 -7.96 -0.86 -15.99
N LEU A 99 -8.51 -2.08 -15.97
CA LEU A 99 -8.51 -3.02 -17.09
C LEU A 99 -9.67 -2.81 -18.08
N CYS A 100 -10.76 -2.24 -17.60
CA CYS A 100 -12.00 -2.01 -18.35
C CYS A 100 -12.42 -0.53 -18.23
N PRO A 101 -11.65 0.40 -18.80
CA PRO A 101 -11.97 1.83 -18.71
C PRO A 101 -13.31 2.12 -19.39
N SER A 102 -14.14 2.93 -18.75
CA SER A 102 -15.47 3.35 -19.24
C SER A 102 -15.41 4.11 -20.57
N THR A 103 -14.23 4.63 -20.92
CA THR A 103 -13.94 5.28 -22.21
C THR A 103 -12.82 4.49 -22.91
N PRO A 104 -13.17 3.42 -23.67
CA PRO A 104 -12.18 2.53 -24.31
C PRO A 104 -11.23 3.25 -25.28
N THR A 105 -11.61 4.43 -25.76
CA THR A 105 -10.88 5.26 -26.72
C THR A 105 -9.94 6.28 -26.08
N PHE A 106 -10.06 6.55 -24.77
CA PHE A 106 -9.31 7.64 -24.11
C PHE A 106 -8.05 7.14 -23.38
N PHE A 107 -7.99 5.87 -22.98
CA PHE A 107 -6.80 5.27 -22.38
C PHE A 107 -6.63 3.81 -22.84
N LEU A 108 -5.84 3.59 -23.90
CA LEU A 108 -5.40 2.25 -24.28
C LEU A 108 -4.36 1.73 -23.26
N SER A 109 -4.81 1.05 -22.20
CA SER A 109 -3.93 0.18 -21.44
C SER A 109 -3.94 -1.21 -22.12
N ASN A 110 -2.81 -1.58 -22.73
CA ASN A 110 -2.58 -2.95 -23.20
C ASN A 110 -3.00 -3.95 -22.10
N LYS A 111 -3.93 -4.87 -22.40
CA LYS A 111 -4.48 -5.90 -21.49
C LYS A 111 -3.43 -6.96 -21.09
N LYS A 112 -2.34 -6.54 -20.45
CA LYS A 112 -1.37 -7.41 -19.81
C LYS A 112 -1.77 -7.61 -18.35
N LYS A 113 -1.45 -8.78 -17.78
CA LYS A 113 -1.64 -9.08 -16.36
C LYS A 113 -1.04 -7.96 -15.52
N LEU A 114 -1.89 -7.25 -14.76
CA LEU A 114 -1.43 -6.18 -13.88
C LEU A 114 -0.67 -6.81 -12.71
N ARG A 115 0.53 -6.31 -12.46
CA ARG A 115 1.24 -6.51 -11.19
C ARG A 115 1.17 -5.18 -10.47
N CYS A 116 0.66 -5.18 -9.25
CA CYS A 116 0.64 -4.02 -8.38
C CYS A 116 1.34 -4.31 -7.06
N ASP A 117 2.02 -3.29 -6.54
CA ASP A 117 2.43 -3.26 -5.14
C ASP A 117 1.33 -2.58 -4.33
N LEU A 118 1.19 -3.00 -3.09
CA LEU A 118 0.39 -2.32 -2.11
C LEU A 118 1.32 -1.53 -1.20
N ILE A 119 1.22 -0.20 -1.21
CA ILE A 119 1.89 0.62 -0.20
C ILE A 119 0.98 0.71 1.01
N LEU A 120 1.42 0.12 2.11
CA LEU A 120 0.82 0.29 3.43
C LEU A 120 1.63 1.33 4.18
N PHE A 121 0.92 2.23 4.83
CA PHE A 121 1.49 3.19 5.76
C PHE A 121 1.00 2.84 7.15
N LEU A 122 1.88 2.81 8.15
CA LEU A 122 1.53 2.41 9.50
C LEU A 122 2.10 3.37 10.53
N ASN A 123 1.25 3.95 11.38
CA ASN A 123 1.72 4.76 12.51
C ASN A 123 2.23 3.87 13.65
N GLU A 124 1.36 3.05 14.24
CA GLU A 124 1.72 2.36 15.49
C GLU A 124 1.20 0.93 15.64
N LYS A 125 0.15 0.53 14.90
CA LYS A 125 -0.40 -0.82 14.97
C LYS A 125 -0.93 -1.28 13.62
N TRP A 126 -0.42 -2.41 13.15
CA TRP A 126 -1.15 -3.23 12.18
C TRP A 126 -1.92 -4.29 12.96
N ASP A 127 -3.15 -3.98 13.34
CA ASP A 127 -4.02 -4.97 13.95
C ASP A 127 -4.71 -5.79 12.86
N THR A 128 -4.20 -6.98 12.61
CA THR A 128 -4.82 -7.94 11.68
C THR A 128 -5.88 -8.83 12.35
N SER A 129 -6.15 -8.60 13.64
CA SER A 129 -7.13 -9.35 14.46
C SER A 129 -8.58 -8.88 14.27
N LEU A 130 -8.85 -7.90 13.41
CA LEU A 130 -10.19 -7.44 13.00
C LEU A 130 -10.46 -7.76 11.52
#